data_AF-A0A966GDN4-F1
#
_entry.id   AF-A0A966GDN4-F1
#
_cell.length_a   1.000
_cell.length_b   1.000
_cell.length_c   1.000
_cell.angle_alpha   90.00
_cell.angle_beta   90.00
_cell.angle_gamma   90.00
#
_symmetry.space_group_name_H-M   'P 1'
#
loop_
_entity.id
_entity.type
_entity.pdbx_description
1 polymer ?
#
loop_
_entity_poly.entity_id
_entity_poly.type
_entity_poly.pdbx_seq_one_letter_code
_entity_poly.pdbx_strand_id
1 'polypeptide(L)' 'MPFEQDKDPLLVVWSEAFLNLNDADSEPCEGMDRWRNFVGVSVPVAKGVMLEPGYLNQAVFRQGEDRLDHIASMPMFYRV' A
#
# COMPACT_ATOMS: atom_id res chain seq x y z
N MET A 1 -9.13 -10.52 33.96
CA MET A 1 -9.57 -9.33 33.20
C MET A 1 -9.37 -9.64 31.73
N PRO A 2 -10.41 -9.70 30.88
CA PRO A 2 -10.20 -9.91 29.45
C PRO A 2 -10.14 -8.57 28.72
N PHE A 3 -9.16 -8.47 27.84
CA PHE A 3 -8.83 -7.35 26.99
C PHE A 3 -10.06 -6.83 26.24
N GLU A 4 -10.47 -5.59 26.54
CA GLU A 4 -11.32 -4.79 25.66
C GLU A 4 -10.54 -4.64 24.36
N GLN A 5 -10.92 -5.43 23.35
CA GLN A 5 -10.33 -5.36 22.03
C GLN A 5 -10.68 -3.98 21.49
N ASP A 6 -9.72 -3.07 21.48
CA ASP A 6 -9.80 -1.70 20.96
C ASP A 6 -10.54 -1.76 19.60
N LYS A 7 -11.84 -1.45 19.59
CA LYS A 7 -12.72 -1.58 18.41
C LYS A 7 -12.64 -0.35 17.52
N ASP A 8 -11.76 0.58 17.88
CA ASP A 8 -11.74 1.88 17.25
C ASP A 8 -11.11 1.74 15.87
N PRO A 9 -11.82 2.17 14.81
CA PRO A 9 -11.28 2.17 13.47
C PRO A 9 -10.07 3.10 13.42
N LEU A 10 -8.95 2.60 12.90
CA LEU A 10 -7.72 3.37 12.77
C LEU A 10 -7.57 3.87 11.33
N LEU A 11 -7.23 5.14 11.14
CA LEU A 11 -6.85 5.66 9.84
C LEU A 11 -5.43 5.19 9.50
N VAL A 12 -5.25 4.54 8.35
CA VAL A 12 -3.96 4.07 7.85
C VAL A 12 -3.60 4.85 6.60
N VAL A 13 -2.47 5.56 6.64
CA VAL A 13 -1.93 6.29 5.50
C VAL A 13 -0.46 5.97 5.38
N TRP A 14 -0.03 5.63 4.17
CA TRP A 14 1.39 5.45 3.88
C TRP A 14 1.69 5.83 2.42
N SER A 15 2.95 6.16 2.19
CA SER A 15 3.48 6.56 0.89
C SER A 15 4.84 5.90 0.71
N GLU A 16 5.03 5.21 -0.40
CA GLU A 16 6.23 4.43 -0.69
C GLU A 16 6.71 4.67 -2.11
N ALA A 17 7.97 5.11 -2.24
CA ALA A 17 8.63 5.36 -3.51
C ALA A 17 9.60 4.21 -3.85
N PHE A 18 9.55 3.74 -5.08
CA PHE A 18 10.39 2.67 -5.63
C PHE A 18 11.37 3.29 -6.61
N LEU A 19 12.64 3.23 -6.24
CA LEU A 19 13.76 3.67 -7.06
C LEU A 19 14.46 2.43 -7.63
N ASN A 20 14.60 2.37 -8.94
CA ASN A 20 15.43 1.38 -9.60
C ASN A 20 16.88 1.88 -9.57
N LEU A 21 17.73 1.19 -8.79
CA LEU A 21 19.16 1.47 -8.66
C LEU A 21 20.01 0.67 -9.65
N ASN A 22 19.39 -0.20 -10.45
CA ASN A 22 20.10 -1.06 -11.38
C ASN A 22 20.25 -0.34 -12.72
N ASP A 23 21.49 -0.16 -13.17
CA ASP A 23 21.82 0.37 -14.48
C ASP A 23 21.93 -0.82 -15.44
N ALA A 24 20.84 -1.17 -16.11
CA ALA A 24 20.81 -2.25 -17.07
C ALA A 24 20.85 -1.68 -18.49
N ASP A 25 21.85 -2.07 -19.28
CA ASP A 25 22.00 -1.75 -20.71
C ASP A 25 20.81 -2.18 -21.60
N SER A 26 19.77 -2.81 -21.04
CA SER A 26 18.61 -3.36 -21.73
C SER A 26 17.31 -3.15 -20.93
N GLU A 27 17.03 -1.90 -20.54
CA GLU A 27 15.81 -1.39 -19.86
C GLU A 27 15.47 -2.00 -18.47
N PRO A 28 14.89 -1.24 -17.50
CA PRO A 28 14.48 0.18 -17.51
C PRO A 28 15.58 1.11 -16.98
N CYS A 29 15.55 2.38 -17.39
CA CYS A 29 16.43 3.45 -16.92
C CYS A 29 16.54 3.50 -15.39
N GLU A 30 17.73 3.84 -14.89
CA GLU A 30 17.91 4.25 -13.49
C GLU A 30 16.88 5.33 -13.11
N GLY A 31 16.39 5.30 -11.87
CA GLY A 31 15.52 6.34 -11.34
C GLY A 31 14.20 5.85 -10.76
N MET A 32 13.19 6.73 -10.76
CA MET A 32 11.88 6.44 -10.17
C MET A 32 11.12 5.45 -11.05
N ASP A 33 10.80 4.28 -10.50
CA ASP A 33 9.98 3.25 -11.15
C ASP A 33 8.50 3.48 -10.79
N ARG A 34 8.21 3.52 -9.49
CA ARG A 34 6.83 3.59 -8.99
C ARG A 34 6.70 4.41 -7.72
N TRP A 35 5.57 5.08 -7.54
CA TRP A 35 5.19 5.72 -6.29
C TRP A 35 3.79 5.29 -5.88
N ARG A 36 3.70 4.60 -4.75
CA ARG A 36 2.46 4.07 -4.18
C ARG A 36 2.02 4.90 -2.99
N ASN A 37 0.77 5.34 -3.01
CA ASN A 37 0.15 6.11 -1.95
C ASN A 37 -1.14 5.40 -1.52
N PHE A 38 -1.24 5.03 -0.25
CA PHE A 38 -2.39 4.32 0.28
C PHE A 38 -3.07 5.14 1.37
N VAL A 39 -4.40 5.13 1.33
CA VAL A 39 -5.26 5.67 2.38
C VAL A 39 -6.37 4.67 2.62
N GLY A 40 -6.50 4.21 3.86
CA GLY A 40 -7.51 3.22 4.24
C GLY A 40 -7.86 3.29 5.72
N VAL A 41 -8.78 2.42 6.11
CA VAL A 41 -9.22 2.30 7.51
C VAL A 41 -8.96 0.88 7.96
N SER A 42 -8.22 0.72 9.06
CA SER A 42 -8.01 -0.56 9.71
C SER A 42 -9.14 -0.81 10.71
N VAL A 43 -9.87 -1.91 10.50
CA VAL A 43 -10.95 -2.36 11.38
C VAL A 43 -10.65 -3.76 11.96
N PRO A 44 -10.75 -3.93 13.28
CA PRO A 44 -10.68 -5.26 13.88
C PRO A 44 -11.99 -6.01 13.64
N VAL A 45 -11.96 -7.05 12.81
CA VAL A 45 -13.17 -7.82 12.46
C VAL A 45 -13.36 -9.05 13.34
N ALA A 46 -12.27 -9.61 13.89
CA ALA A 46 -12.30 -10.72 14.82
C ALA A 46 -11.08 -10.70 15.74
N LYS A 47 -11.04 -11.59 16.74
CA LYS A 47 -9.88 -11.72 17.63
C LYS A 47 -8.65 -12.12 16.80
N GLY A 48 -7.65 -11.24 16.78
CA GLY A 48 -6.43 -11.42 16.00
C GLY A 48 -6.58 -11.14 14.49
N VAL A 49 -7.75 -10.74 13.97
CA VAL A 49 -7.95 -10.43 12.55
C VAL A 49 -8.23 -8.95 12.34
N MET A 50 -7.41 -8.31 11.49
CA MET A 50 -7.52 -6.91 11.09
C MET A 50 -7.75 -6.83 9.59
N LEU A 51 -8.64 -5.96 9.16
CA LEU A 51 -8.98 -5.74 7.76
C LEU A 51 -8.79 -4.27 7.42
N GLU A 52 -8.10 -3.96 6.33
CA GLU A 52 -7.70 -2.58 5.99
C GLU A 52 -8.23 -2.11 4.63
N PRO A 53 -9.55 -2.06 4.38
CA PRO A 53 -10.07 -1.56 3.12
C PRO A 53 -9.61 -0.12 2.86
N GLY A 54 -9.16 0.15 1.64
CA GLY A 54 -8.63 1.45 1.28
C GLY A 54 -8.41 1.64 -0.21
N TYR A 55 -7.95 2.84 -0.53
CA TYR A 55 -7.65 3.28 -1.88
C TYR A 55 -6.14 3.43 -2.02
N LEU A 56 -5.60 2.81 -3.06
CA LEU A 56 -4.20 2.87 -3.43
C LEU A 56 -4.07 3.62 -4.77
N ASN A 57 -3.38 4.75 -4.74
CA ASN A 57 -2.94 5.44 -5.95
C ASN A 57 -1.50 5.03 -6.26
N GLN A 58 -1.28 4.49 -7.46
CA GLN A 58 0.05 4.09 -7.90
C GLN A 58 0.42 4.87 -9.16
N ALA A 59 1.41 5.74 -9.05
CA ALA A 59 2.07 6.35 -10.20
C ALA A 59 3.19 5.43 -10.69
N VAL A 60 3.16 5.07 -11.97
CA VAL A 60 4.18 4.26 -12.63
C VAL A 60 4.87 5.13 -13.67
N PHE A 61 6.17 5.34 -13.49
CA PHE A 61 7.02 6.11 -14.39
C PHE A 61 7.78 5.13 -15.28
N ARG A 62 7.67 5.31 -16.60
CA ARG A 62 8.27 4.41 -17.59
C ARG A 62 8.68 5.21 -18.82
N GLN A 63 9.51 4.64 -19.68
CA GLN A 63 9.75 5.23 -21.00
C GLN A 63 8.45 5.17 -21.83
N GLY A 64 7.67 6.25 -21.80
CA GLY A 64 6.37 6.35 -22.47
C GLY A 64 5.38 7.23 -21.70
N GLU A 65 4.08 7.05 -21.92
CA GLU A 65 3.07 7.71 -21.09
C GLU A 65 3.10 7.17 -19.66
N ASP A 66 3.30 8.10 -18.72
CA ASP A 66 3.10 7.89 -17.30
C ASP A 66 1.71 7.33 -17.05
N ARG A 67 1.62 6.35 -16.15
CA ARG A 67 0.36 5.71 -15.79
C ARG A 67 0.03 5.99 -14.34
N LEU A 68 -1.20 6.42 -14.10
CA LEU A 68 -1.81 6.50 -12.77
C LEU A 68 -2.84 5.39 -12.62
N ASP A 69 -2.52 4.40 -11.81
CA ASP A 69 -3.43 3.32 -11.44
C ASP A 69 -4.22 3.71 -10.18
N HIS A 70 -5.53 3.48 -10.25
CA HIS A 70 -6.50 3.68 -9.18
C HIS A 70 -6.94 2.29 -8.68
N ILE A 71 -6.47 1.87 -7.51
CA ILE A 71 -6.63 0.49 -7.05
C ILE A 71 -7.45 0.48 -5.74
N ALA A 72 -8.54 -0.27 -5.71
CA ALA A 72 -9.23 -0.61 -4.46
C ALA A 72 -8.47 -1.78 -3.80
N SER A 73 -7.94 -1.57 -2.61
CA SER A 73 -7.14 -2.57 -1.88
C SER A 73 -7.83 -2.96 -0.58
N MET A 74 -7.70 -4.23 -0.20
CA MET A 74 -8.33 -4.79 0.99
C MET A 74 -7.40 -5.84 1.62
N PRO A 75 -6.30 -5.40 2.25
CA PRO A 75 -5.40 -6.28 2.97
C PRO A 75 -6.08 -6.84 4.22
N MET A 76 -5.65 -8.05 4.60
CA MET A 76 -6.08 -8.71 5.83
C MET A 76 -4.85 -9.21 6.57
N PHE A 77 -4.80 -8.93 7.87
CA PHE A 77 -3.71 -9.35 8.74
C PHE A 77 -4.24 -10.25 9.85
N TYR A 78 -3.53 -11.35 10.10
CA TYR A 78 -3.79 -12.23 11.23
C TYR A 78 -2.59 -12.19 12.19
N ARG A 79 -2.86 -11.95 13.48
CA ARG A 79 -1.86 -12.01 14.56
C ARG A 79 -2.13 -13.27 15.39
N VAL A 80 -1.12 -14.14 15.44
CA VAL A 80 -1.08 -15.38 16.25
C VAL A 80 -0.61 -15.09 17.66
#